data_AF-A0A6S7K4V3-F1
#
_entry.id   AF-A0A6S7K4V3-F1
#
_cell.length_a   1.000
_cell.length_b   1.000
_cell.length_c   1.000
_cell.angle_alpha   90.00
_cell.angle_beta   90.00
_cell.angle_gamma   90.00
#
_symmetry.space_group_name_H-M   'P 1'
#
loop_
_entity.id
_entity.type
_entity.pdbx_description
1 polymer ?
#
loop_
_entity_poly.entity_id
_entity_poly.type
_entity_poly.pdbx_seq_one_letter_code
_entity_poly.pdbx_strand_id
1 'polypeptide(L)'
;MISAISPLQHGFARNRSCITQLLRVLHSIGQNLDQNIQTDILYLDFAKAFDSVDHSLIVTKLKCYGVKGRMLNWFQDNLTNRTQRVVMNGVASDWTLCYFRCSSG
;
A
#
# COMPACT_ATOMS: atom_id res chain seq x y z
N MET A 1 -15.57 -11.26 2.90
CA MET A 1 -14.25 -10.67 3.22
C MET A 1 -13.67 -9.78 2.10
N ILE A 2 -14.31 -9.66 0.93
CA ILE A 2 -13.86 -8.80 -0.20
C ILE A 2 -14.46 -7.38 -0.16
N SER A 3 -15.41 -7.10 0.74
CA SER A 3 -16.19 -5.85 0.75
C SER A 3 -15.44 -4.59 1.21
N ALA A 4 -14.16 -4.70 1.60
CA ALA A 4 -13.38 -3.56 2.09
C ALA A 4 -12.52 -2.87 1.01
N ILE A 5 -12.32 -3.51 -0.15
CA ILE A 5 -11.45 -3.00 -1.22
C ILE A 5 -12.32 -2.45 -2.35
N SER A 6 -11.99 -1.25 -2.83
CA SER A 6 -12.73 -0.61 -3.92
C SER A 6 -12.67 -1.46 -5.21
N PRO A 7 -13.77 -1.60 -5.97
CA PRO A 7 -13.76 -2.30 -7.25
C PRO A 7 -12.88 -1.61 -8.31
N LEU A 8 -12.48 -0.35 -8.07
CA LEU A 8 -11.56 0.42 -8.91
C LEU A 8 -10.10 0.29 -8.47
N GLN A 9 -9.81 -0.45 -7.39
CA GLN A 9 -8.44 -0.71 -6.98
C GLN A 9 -7.83 -1.82 -7.85
N HIS A 10 -6.77 -1.44 -8.57
CA HIS A 10 -6.07 -2.35 -9.48
C HIS A 10 -4.70 -2.78 -8.96
N GLY A 11 -4.08 -1.97 -8.09
CA GLY A 11 -2.83 -2.31 -7.42
C GLY A 11 -3.04 -3.37 -6.33
N PHE A 12 -2.13 -4.36 -6.29
CA PHE A 12 -2.12 -5.45 -5.30
C PHE A 12 -3.42 -6.26 -5.21
N ALA A 13 -4.25 -6.24 -6.26
CA ALA A 13 -5.51 -6.98 -6.34
C ALA A 13 -5.41 -8.13 -7.34
N ARG A 14 -5.92 -9.32 -6.95
CA ARG A 14 -5.92 -10.49 -7.83
C ARG A 14 -6.74 -10.21 -9.09
N ASN A 15 -6.25 -10.67 -10.24
CA ASN A 15 -6.89 -10.50 -11.56
C ASN A 15 -7.08 -9.03 -12.00
N ARG A 16 -6.28 -8.10 -11.44
CA ARG A 16 -6.20 -6.71 -11.88
C ARG A 16 -4.75 -6.36 -12.18
N SER A 17 -4.54 -5.50 -13.17
CA SER A 17 -3.22 -5.01 -13.60
C SER A 17 -3.25 -3.52 -13.94
N CYS A 18 -2.07 -2.92 -14.08
CA CYS A 18 -1.93 -1.54 -14.56
C CYS A 18 -2.60 -1.36 -15.93
N ILE A 19 -2.52 -2.36 -16.81
CA ILE A 19 -3.15 -2.33 -18.14
C ILE A 19 -4.68 -2.26 -18.00
N THR A 20 -5.27 -3.09 -17.12
CA THR A 20 -6.73 -3.07 -16.91
C THR A 20 -7.21 -1.74 -16.32
N GLN A 21 -6.40 -1.09 -15.48
CA GLN A 21 -6.70 0.23 -14.95
C GLN A 21 -6.66 1.28 -16.05
N LEU A 22 -5.60 1.29 -16.87
CA LEU A 22 -5.43 2.22 -17.98
C LEU A 22 -6.55 2.09 -19.01
N LEU A 23 -6.86 0.87 -19.46
CA LEU A 23 -7.95 0.61 -20.41
C LEU A 23 -9.29 1.14 -19.88
N ARG A 24 -9.57 0.95 -18.59
CA ARG A 24 -10.82 1.40 -17.97
C ARG A 24 -10.92 2.92 -17.90
N VAL A 25 -9.82 3.60 -17.60
CA VAL A 25 -9.76 5.07 -17.60
C VAL A 25 -9.92 5.62 -19.02
N LEU A 26 -9.16 5.08 -19.99
CA LEU A 26 -9.26 5.50 -21.39
C LEU A 26 -10.66 5.29 -21.96
N HIS A 27 -11.30 4.16 -21.64
CA HIS A 27 -12.67 3.91 -22.05
C HIS A 27 -13.65 4.94 -21.47
N SER A 28 -13.52 5.29 -20.18
CA SER A 28 -14.35 6.31 -19.55
C SER A 28 -14.16 7.69 -20.18
N ILE A 29 -12.91 8.06 -20.50
CA ILE A 29 -12.60 9.33 -21.17
C ILE A 29 -13.19 9.35 -22.58
N GLY A 30 -13.05 8.26 -23.33
CA GLY A 30 -13.61 8.13 -24.68
C GLY A 30 -15.13 8.27 -24.68
N GLN A 31 -15.83 7.60 -23.75
CA GLN A 31 -17.29 7.72 -23.61
C GLN A 31 -17.74 9.15 -23.28
N ASN A 32 -17.02 9.83 -22.40
CA ASN A 32 -17.33 11.23 -22.07
C ASN A 32 -17.06 12.15 -23.26
N LEU A 33 -15.99 11.89 -24.02
CA LEU A 33 -15.66 12.65 -25.23
C LEU A 33 -16.76 12.50 -26.29
N ASP A 34 -17.24 11.28 -26.53
CA ASP A 34 -18.34 11.02 -27.46
C ASP A 34 -19.64 11.76 -27.07
N GLN A 35 -19.82 12.01 -25.78
CA GLN A 35 -20.96 12.74 -25.23
C GLN A 35 -20.72 14.25 -25.08
N ASN A 36 -19.57 14.77 -25.54
CA ASN A 36 -19.14 16.15 -25.34
C ASN A 36 -19.13 16.59 -23.86
N ILE A 37 -18.85 15.67 -22.94
CA ILE A 37 -18.73 15.94 -21.50
C ILE A 37 -17.28 16.34 -21.19
N GLN A 38 -17.10 17.54 -20.64
CA GLN A 38 -15.80 17.96 -20.12
C GLN A 38 -15.33 17.00 -19.02
N THR A 39 -14.11 16.48 -19.16
CA THR A 39 -13.51 15.53 -18.22
C THR A 39 -12.13 16.00 -17.81
N ASP A 40 -11.93 16.23 -16.52
CA ASP A 40 -10.66 16.63 -15.93
C ASP A 40 -10.10 15.51 -15.04
N ILE A 41 -8.77 15.32 -15.04
CA ILE A 41 -8.11 14.23 -14.31
C ILE A 41 -7.09 14.80 -13.33
N LEU A 42 -7.19 14.39 -12.07
CA LEU A 42 -6.23 14.71 -11.02
C LEU A 42 -5.40 13.48 -10.68
N TYR A 43 -4.10 13.54 -10.95
CA TYR A 43 -3.15 12.51 -10.53
C TYR A 43 -2.56 12.88 -9.17
N LEU A 44 -2.65 11.97 -8.21
CA LEU A 44 -2.12 12.12 -6.87
C LEU A 44 -1.09 11.01 -6.62
N ASP A 45 0.07 11.38 -6.08
CA ASP A 45 1.10 10.45 -5.65
C ASP A 45 1.58 10.79 -4.24
N PHE A 46 1.79 9.76 -3.42
CA PHE A 46 2.25 9.92 -2.04
C PHE A 46 3.75 9.67 -1.96
N ALA A 47 4.51 10.72 -1.61
CA ALA A 47 5.94 10.58 -1.37
C ALA A 47 6.21 9.58 -0.24
N LYS A 48 7.00 8.54 -0.55
CA LYS A 48 7.36 7.46 0.37
C LYS A 48 6.13 6.87 1.09
N ALA A 49 5.10 6.51 0.32
CA ALA A 49 3.82 6.05 0.85
C ALA A 49 3.91 4.99 1.96
N PHE A 50 4.88 4.07 1.91
CA PHE A 50 5.06 3.03 2.94
C PHE A 50 5.80 3.52 4.19
N ASP A 51 6.64 4.55 4.07
CA ASP A 51 7.38 5.13 5.20
C ASP A 51 6.52 6.14 5.97
N SER A 52 5.62 6.83 5.26
CA SER A 52 4.81 7.93 5.79
C SER A 52 3.55 7.48 6.54
N VAL A 53 3.19 6.19 6.49
CA VAL A 53 1.96 5.69 7.12
C VAL A 53 2.18 5.46 8.61
N ASP A 54 1.28 5.99 9.44
CA ASP A 54 1.28 5.76 10.88
C ASP A 54 1.04 4.27 11.20
N HIS A 55 2.02 3.64 11.85
CA HIS A 55 1.98 2.24 12.23
C HIS A 55 0.84 1.91 13.21
N SER A 56 0.47 2.83 14.10
CA SER A 56 -0.64 2.64 15.03
C SER A 56 -1.99 2.57 14.30
N LEU A 57 -2.13 3.34 13.22
CA LEU A 57 -3.30 3.34 12.37
C LEU A 57 -3.42 2.03 11.59
N ILE A 58 -2.32 1.46 11.12
CA ILE A 58 -2.30 0.15 10.43
C ILE A 58 -2.82 -0.94 11.38
N VAL A 59 -2.25 -1.04 12.59
CA VAL A 59 -2.67 -2.06 13.58
C VAL A 59 -4.15 -1.89 13.95
N THR A 60 -4.61 -0.65 14.12
CA THR A 60 -6.02 -0.37 14.41
C THR A 60 -6.93 -0.81 13.26
N LYS A 61 -6.58 -0.50 12.01
CA LYS A 61 -7.36 -0.94 10.84
C LYS A 61 -7.40 -2.47 10.72
N LEU A 62 -6.28 -3.15 10.92
CA LEU A 62 -6.23 -4.62 10.90
C LEU A 62 -7.17 -5.23 11.95
N LYS A 63 -7.19 -4.67 13.16
CA LYS A 63 -8.12 -5.07 14.23
C LYS A 63 -9.58 -4.85 13.82
N CYS A 64 -9.90 -3.72 13.19
CA CYS A 64 -11.26 -3.42 12.68
C CYS A 64 -11.69 -4.41 11.58
N TYR A 65 -10.77 -4.86 10.73
CA TYR A 65 -11.05 -5.87 9.71
C TYR A 65 -11.14 -7.31 10.26
N GLY A 66 -10.97 -7.49 11.57
CA GLY A 66 -11.15 -8.78 12.25
C GLY A 66 -9.87 -9.57 12.49
N VAL A 67 -8.69 -9.00 12.20
CA VAL A 67 -7.40 -9.62 12.55
C VAL A 67 -7.23 -9.55 14.08
N LYS A 68 -7.03 -10.71 14.72
CA LYS A 68 -6.98 -10.83 16.19
C LYS A 68 -5.91 -11.83 16.63
N GLY A 69 -5.60 -11.83 17.93
CA GLY A 69 -4.72 -12.79 18.57
C GLY A 69 -3.26 -12.67 18.11
N ARG A 70 -2.57 -13.81 18.01
CA ARG A 70 -1.13 -13.87 17.69
C ARG A 70 -0.76 -13.18 16.37
N MET A 71 -1.67 -13.22 15.39
CA MET A 71 -1.44 -12.58 14.09
C MET A 71 -1.39 -11.05 14.21
N LEU A 72 -2.28 -10.46 15.03
CA LEU A 72 -2.28 -9.01 15.28
C LEU A 72 -1.01 -8.59 16.02
N ASN A 73 -0.60 -9.37 17.04
CA ASN A 73 0.64 -9.12 17.77
C ASN A 73 1.86 -9.19 16.84
N TRP A 74 1.90 -10.19 15.95
CA TRP A 74 2.97 -10.30 14.95
C TRP A 74 3.05 -9.06 14.04
N PHE A 75 1.92 -8.51 13.59
CA PHE A 75 1.93 -7.25 12.83
C PHE A 75 2.41 -6.07 13.66
N GLN A 76 2.01 -5.98 14.93
CA GLN A 76 2.46 -4.92 15.83
C GLN A 76 3.97 -4.97 16.05
N ASP A 77 4.51 -6.15 16.31
CA ASP A 77 5.95 -6.38 16.50
C ASP A 77 6.73 -6.15 15.19
N ASN A 78 6.14 -6.47 14.04
CA ASN A 78 6.76 -6.23 12.75
C ASN A 78 6.81 -4.74 12.37
N LEU A 79 5.85 -3.94 12.84
CA LEU A 79 5.78 -2.52 12.53
C LEU A 79 6.50 -1.65 13.57
N THR A 80 6.72 -2.12 14.78
CA THR A 80 7.31 -1.31 15.87
C THR A 80 8.68 -1.80 16.30
N ASN A 81 9.54 -0.89 16.78
CA ASN A 81 10.83 -1.21 17.41
C ASN A 81 11.78 -2.12 16.61
N ARG A 82 11.72 -2.06 15.27
CA ARG A 82 12.63 -2.83 14.43
C ARG A 82 14.03 -2.24 14.42
N THR A 83 15.01 -3.12 14.36
CA THR A 83 16.39 -2.78 14.04
C THR A 83 16.80 -3.49 12.75
N GLN A 84 17.65 -2.85 11.97
CA GLN A 84 18.22 -3.39 10.75
C GLN A 84 19.73 -3.27 10.77
N ARG A 85 20.41 -4.19 10.09
CA ARG A 85 21.83 -4.11 9.77
C ARG A 85 22.05 -4.66 8.37
N VAL A 86 23.12 -4.23 7.72
CA VAL A 86 23.50 -4.69 6.39
C VAL A 86 24.65 -5.67 6.52
N VAL A 87 24.60 -6.80 5.82
CA VAL A 87 25.70 -7.78 5.76
C VAL A 87 26.23 -7.81 4.33
N MET A 88 27.51 -7.46 4.17
CA MET A 88 28.21 -7.45 2.88
C MET A 88 29.45 -8.34 3.02
N ASN A 89 29.57 -9.36 2.15
CA ASN A 89 30.71 -10.28 2.13
C ASN A 89 31.07 -10.87 3.51
N GLY A 90 30.05 -11.20 4.32
CA GLY A 90 30.23 -11.76 5.66
C GLY A 90 30.53 -10.75 6.76
N VAL A 91 30.70 -9.47 6.43
CA VAL A 91 30.87 -8.38 7.41
C VAL A 91 29.52 -7.72 7.66
N ALA A 92 29.11 -7.64 8.92
CA ALA A 92 27.88 -7.00 9.34
C ALA A 92 28.13 -5.57 9.83
N SER A 93 27.26 -4.64 9.42
CA SER A 93 27.20 -3.31 10.03
C SER A 93 26.62 -3.37 11.44
N ASP A 94 26.75 -2.27 12.17
CA ASP A 94 26.03 -2.07 13.42
C ASP A 94 24.51 -2.09 13.22
N TRP A 95 23.81 -2.43 14.30
CA TRP A 95 22.35 -2.39 14.35
C TRP A 95 21.88 -0.93 14.37
N THR A 96 21.02 -0.58 13.41
CA THR A 96 20.37 0.72 13.32
C THR A 96 18.88 0.58 13.57
N LEU A 97 18.28 1.49 14.34
CA LEU A 97 16.83 1.54 14.52
C LEU A 97 16.12 1.91 13.21
N CYS A 98 15.07 1.17 12.87
CA CYS A 98 14.20 1.44 11.73
C CYS A 98 13.17 2.51 12.10
N TYR A 99 13.60 3.76 12.19
CA TYR A 99 12.67 4.87 12.29
C TYR A 99 11.97 5.07 10.94
N PHE A 100 10.65 4.88 10.93
CA PHE A 100 9.75 5.22 9.82
C PHE A 100 9.88 4.43 8.51
N ARG A 101 10.45 3.21 8.51
CA ARG A 101 10.48 2.38 7.29
C ARG A 101 9.67 1.11 7.43
N CYS A 102 8.51 1.07 6.78
CA CYS A 102 7.89 -0.21 6.44
C CYS A 102 8.79 -0.87 5.40
N SER A 103 9.10 -2.17 5.54
CA SER A 103 9.97 -2.85 4.57
C SER A 103 9.30 -2.83 3.20
N SER A 104 9.91 -2.13 2.25
CA SER A 104 9.58 -2.25 0.82
C SER A 104 10.07 -3.63 0.35
N GLY A 105 9.20 -4.63 0.47
CA GLY A 105 9.39 -5.96 -0.10
C GLY A 105 8.91 -6.02 -1.53
#